data_AF-A0A257JDT1-F1
#
_entry.id   AF-A0A257JDT1-F1
#
_cell.length_a   1.000
_cell.length_b   1.000
_cell.length_c   1.000
_cell.angle_alpha   90.00
_cell.angle_beta   90.00
_cell.angle_gamma   90.00
#
_symmetry.space_group_name_H-M   'P 1'
#
loop_
_entity.id
_entity.type
_entity.pdbx_description
1 polymer ?
#
loop_
_entity_poly.entity_id
_entity_poly.type
_entity_poly.pdbx_seq_one_letter_code
_entity_poly.pdbx_strand_id
1 'polypeptide(L)'
;NWRETVKSGVAVAKPIYAAQIALYQAYMDAGIPGLASNPALFTAINKDTAELHHELVPFNPELAQRMSDRAVRILRATDAGELLPRVARERDHFECRMCAYANRCWNLAQ
;
A
#
# COMPACT_ATOMS: atom_id res chain seq x y z
N ASN A 1 -9.33 8.29 -8.27
CA ASN A 1 -10.37 9.36 -8.21
C ASN A 1 -11.69 8.74 -7.70
N TRP A 2 -12.63 9.44 -7.04
CA TRP A 2 -13.93 8.84 -6.60
C TRP A 2 -14.64 8.13 -7.75
N ARG A 3 -14.79 8.80 -8.90
CA ARG A 3 -15.47 8.25 -10.07
C ARG A 3 -14.78 6.99 -10.60
N GLU A 4 -13.46 6.97 -10.51
CA GLU A 4 -12.65 5.83 -10.92
C GLU A 4 -12.80 4.64 -9.96
N THR A 5 -12.89 4.90 -8.65
CA THR A 5 -13.20 3.85 -7.66
C THR A 5 -14.58 3.27 -7.91
N VAL A 6 -15.61 4.10 -8.13
CA VAL A 6 -16.96 3.63 -8.46
C VAL A 6 -16.98 2.84 -9.78
N LYS A 7 -16.20 3.26 -10.79
CA LYS A 7 -16.19 2.64 -12.12
C LYS A 7 -15.39 1.34 -12.18
N SER A 8 -14.25 1.27 -11.48
CA SER A 8 -13.23 0.23 -11.68
C SER A 8 -12.83 -0.49 -10.40
N GLY A 9 -13.43 -0.14 -9.27
CA GLY A 9 -13.16 -0.72 -7.95
C GLY A 9 -11.86 -0.26 -7.32
N VAL A 10 -11.72 -0.50 -6.01
CA VAL A 10 -10.55 -0.14 -5.20
C VAL A 10 -9.27 -0.81 -5.71
N ALA A 11 -9.36 -2.04 -6.22
CA ALA A 11 -8.20 -2.79 -6.69
C ALA A 11 -7.43 -2.06 -7.80
N VAL A 12 -8.15 -1.42 -8.71
CA VAL A 12 -7.58 -0.66 -9.83
C VAL A 12 -7.34 0.80 -9.43
N ALA A 13 -8.35 1.45 -8.85
CA ALA A 13 -8.31 2.89 -8.59
C ALA A 13 -7.40 3.27 -7.41
N LYS A 14 -7.18 2.33 -6.49
CA LYS A 14 -6.48 2.52 -5.21
C LYS A 14 -5.69 1.27 -4.81
N PRO A 15 -4.68 0.85 -5.61
CA PRO A 15 -3.97 -0.41 -5.40
C PRO A 15 -3.29 -0.51 -4.02
N ILE A 16 -2.93 0.61 -3.40
CA ILE A 16 -2.38 0.65 -2.04
C ILE A 16 -3.42 0.16 -1.00
N TYR A 17 -4.68 0.57 -1.11
CA TYR A 17 -5.73 0.09 -0.20
C TYR A 17 -6.06 -1.37 -0.45
N ALA A 18 -6.04 -1.82 -1.71
CA ALA A 18 -6.22 -3.24 -2.02
C ALA A 18 -5.09 -4.11 -1.42
N ALA A 19 -3.84 -3.64 -1.49
CA ALA A 19 -2.72 -4.29 -0.82
C ALA A 19 -2.89 -4.34 0.70
N GLN A 20 -3.33 -3.24 1.32
CA GLN A 20 -3.60 -3.18 2.75
C GLN A 20 -4.69 -4.17 3.18
N ILE A 21 -5.82 -4.20 2.46
CA ILE A 21 -6.92 -5.15 2.70
C ILE A 21 -6.42 -6.59 2.63
N ALA A 22 -5.70 -6.95 1.55
CA ALA A 22 -5.17 -8.30 1.35
C ALA A 22 -4.19 -8.70 2.46
N LEU A 23 -3.29 -7.79 2.89
CA LEU A 23 -2.37 -8.04 4.00
C LEU A 23 -3.12 -8.25 5.32
N TYR A 24 -4.13 -7.44 5.63
CA TYR A 24 -4.92 -7.63 6.85
C TYR A 24 -5.66 -8.95 6.85
N GLN A 25 -6.31 -9.30 5.74
CA GLN A 25 -6.97 -10.60 5.63
C GLN A 25 -5.99 -11.75 5.82
N ALA A 26 -4.79 -11.69 5.23
CA ALA A 26 -3.79 -12.76 5.36
C ALA A 26 -3.21 -12.88 6.78
N TYR A 27 -2.79 -11.76 7.39
CA TYR A 27 -2.06 -11.79 8.67
C TYR A 27 -2.96 -11.80 9.90
N MET A 28 -4.20 -11.33 9.80
CA MET A 28 -5.11 -11.27 10.94
C MET A 28 -6.06 -12.48 11.02
N ASP A 29 -6.18 -13.30 9.96
CA ASP A 29 -7.11 -14.45 9.95
C ASP A 29 -6.88 -15.42 11.11
N ALA A 30 -5.62 -15.65 11.51
CA ALA A 30 -5.31 -16.51 12.65
C ALA A 30 -5.88 -15.97 13.99
N GLY A 31 -5.97 -14.65 14.15
CA GLY A 31 -6.55 -14.00 15.34
C GLY A 31 -8.04 -13.67 15.20
N ILE A 32 -8.52 -13.53 13.97
CA ILE A 32 -9.92 -13.24 13.61
C ILE A 32 -10.30 -14.18 12.46
N PRO A 33 -10.73 -15.42 12.77
CA PRO A 33 -11.00 -16.42 11.74
C PRO A 33 -12.09 -15.98 10.76
N GLY A 34 -11.84 -16.25 9.47
CA GLY A 34 -12.80 -15.99 8.39
C GLY A 34 -12.51 -14.72 7.60
N LEU A 35 -11.48 -13.94 7.95
CA LEU A 35 -11.04 -12.80 7.16
C LEU A 35 -10.51 -13.21 5.78
N ALA A 36 -9.77 -14.32 5.70
CA ALA A 36 -9.27 -14.84 4.43
C ALA A 36 -10.35 -15.56 3.60
N SER A 37 -11.47 -15.94 4.25
CA SER A 37 -12.57 -16.70 3.62
C SER A 37 -13.75 -15.84 3.21
N ASN A 38 -13.78 -14.56 3.59
CA ASN A 38 -14.87 -13.63 3.29
C ASN A 38 -14.34 -12.34 2.66
N PRO A 39 -15.13 -11.67 1.81
CA PRO A 39 -14.73 -10.38 1.27
C PRO A 39 -14.70 -9.30 2.35
N ALA A 40 -13.75 -8.38 2.23
CA ALA A 40 -13.72 -7.16 3.05
C ALA A 40 -14.70 -6.12 2.50
N LEU A 41 -15.36 -5.37 3.37
CA LEU A 41 -16.16 -4.20 2.98
C LEU A 41 -15.25 -2.98 2.83
N PHE A 42 -15.08 -2.50 1.60
CA PHE A 42 -14.46 -1.20 1.35
C PHE A 42 -15.54 -0.13 1.23
N THR A 43 -15.32 1.01 1.91
CA THR A 43 -16.21 2.17 1.83
C THR A 43 -15.41 3.40 1.41
N ALA A 44 -15.86 4.06 0.34
CA ALA A 44 -15.38 5.37 -0.06
C ALA A 44 -16.47 6.42 0.18
N ILE A 45 -16.05 7.65 0.49
CA ILE A 45 -16.94 8.81 0.64
C ILE A 45 -16.53 9.85 -0.40
N ASN A 46 -17.50 10.31 -1.18
CA ASN A 46 -17.32 11.49 -2.01
C ASN A 46 -17.27 12.73 -1.11
N LYS A 47 -16.14 13.45 -1.08
CA LYS A 47 -15.97 14.62 -0.21
C LYS A 47 -16.81 15.83 -0.66
N ASP A 48 -17.20 15.89 -1.92
CA ASP A 48 -17.97 17.02 -2.47
C ASP A 48 -19.48 16.84 -2.20
N THR A 49 -19.98 15.61 -2.25
CA THR A 49 -21.43 15.30 -2.18
C THR A 49 -21.84 14.46 -0.97
N ALA A 50 -20.89 13.96 -0.18
CA ALA A 50 -21.09 12.99 0.91
C ALA A 50 -21.69 11.63 0.49
N GLU A 51 -21.73 11.33 -0.81
CA GLU A 51 -22.17 10.01 -1.29
C GLU A 51 -21.25 8.89 -0.81
N LEU A 52 -21.85 7.76 -0.44
CA LEU A 52 -21.13 6.56 -0.01
C LEU A 52 -21.10 5.53 -1.14
N HIS A 53 -19.93 4.95 -1.36
CA HIS A 53 -19.75 3.81 -2.25
C HIS A 53 -19.22 2.65 -1.44
N HIS A 54 -19.88 1.50 -1.58
CA HIS A 54 -19.53 0.27 -0.90
C HIS A 54 -19.19 -0.79 -1.94
N GLU A 55 -18.10 -1.51 -1.74
CA GLU A 55 -17.78 -2.69 -2.53
C GLU A 55 -17.25 -3.81 -1.63
N LEU A 56 -17.58 -5.04 -2.01
CA LEU A 56 -17.01 -6.24 -1.42
C LEU A 56 -15.71 -6.58 -2.15
N VAL A 57 -14.61 -6.62 -1.42
CA VAL A 57 -13.27 -6.90 -1.95
C VAL A 57 -12.91 -8.34 -1.58
N PRO A 58 -12.89 -9.29 -2.54
CA PRO A 58 -12.51 -10.66 -2.26
C PRO A 58 -11.06 -10.74 -1.77
N PHE A 59 -10.78 -11.72 -0.90
CA PHE A 59 -9.42 -11.98 -0.48
C PHE A 59 -8.53 -12.32 -1.70
N ASN A 60 -7.39 -11.64 -1.79
CA ASN A 60 -6.41 -11.87 -2.83
C ASN A 60 -5.10 -12.39 -2.21
N PRO A 61 -4.93 -13.72 -2.10
CA PRO A 61 -3.74 -14.31 -1.48
C PRO A 61 -2.46 -14.01 -2.26
N GLU A 62 -2.55 -13.91 -3.59
CA GLU A 62 -1.40 -13.61 -4.44
C GLU A 62 -0.90 -12.18 -4.21
N LEU A 63 -1.82 -11.21 -4.09
CA LEU A 63 -1.48 -9.83 -3.75
C LEU A 63 -0.86 -9.75 -2.36
N ALA A 64 -1.45 -10.43 -1.37
CA ALA A 64 -0.90 -10.50 -0.03
C ALA A 64 0.54 -11.03 -0.06
N GLN A 65 0.77 -12.19 -0.68
CA GLN A 65 2.09 -12.80 -0.77
C GLN A 65 3.10 -11.88 -1.46
N ARG A 66 2.77 -11.32 -2.62
CA ARG A 66 3.67 -10.40 -3.35
C ARG A 66 4.05 -9.17 -2.52
N MET A 67 3.11 -8.62 -1.75
CA MET A 67 3.39 -7.46 -0.89
C MET A 67 4.23 -7.85 0.33
N SER A 68 3.98 -9.03 0.92
CA SER A 68 4.81 -9.60 1.97
C SER A 68 6.26 -9.82 1.51
N ASP A 69 6.47 -10.39 0.32
CA ASP A 69 7.80 -10.61 -0.24
C ASP A 69 8.57 -9.30 -0.44
N ARG A 70 7.87 -8.24 -0.88
CA ARG A 70 8.45 -6.90 -0.97
C ARG A 70 8.86 -6.35 0.39
N ALA A 71 8.04 -6.56 1.42
CA ALA A 71 8.37 -6.15 2.78
C ALA A 71 9.60 -6.91 3.30
N VAL A 72 9.68 -8.22 3.08
CA VAL A 72 10.87 -9.04 3.45
C VAL A 72 12.13 -8.52 2.77
N ARG A 73 12.07 -8.09 1.50
CA ARG A 73 13.23 -7.48 0.83
C ARG A 73 13.68 -6.19 1.52
N ILE A 74 12.76 -5.35 1.97
CA ILE A 74 13.08 -4.11 2.70
C ILE A 74 13.75 -4.45 4.04
N LEU A 75 13.21 -5.42 4.78
CA LEU A 75 13.78 -5.85 6.06
C LEU A 75 15.19 -6.39 5.87
N ARG A 76 15.41 -7.28 4.89
CA ARG A 76 16.75 -7.83 4.60
C ARG A 76 17.76 -6.77 4.18
N ALA A 77 17.37 -5.82 3.34
CA ALA A 77 18.24 -4.69 2.97
C ALA A 77 18.60 -3.85 4.20
N THR A 78 17.62 -3.60 5.07
CA THR A 78 17.83 -2.86 6.32
C THR A 78 18.80 -3.58 7.26
N ASP A 79 18.63 -4.90 7.44
CA ASP A 79 19.51 -5.73 8.27
C ASP A 79 20.93 -5.78 7.71
N ALA A 80 21.08 -5.76 6.38
CA ALA A 80 22.37 -5.71 5.69
C ALA A 80 23.01 -4.31 5.67
N GLY A 81 22.32 -3.27 6.18
CA GLY A 81 22.76 -1.88 6.08
C GLY A 81 22.72 -1.30 4.65
N GLU A 82 22.04 -1.99 3.74
CA GLU A 82 21.87 -1.57 2.34
C GLU A 82 20.81 -0.46 2.24
N LEU A 83 21.09 0.53 1.39
CA LEU A 83 20.10 1.52 1.00
C LEU A 83 19.42 1.06 -0.29
N LEU A 84 18.10 0.99 -0.25
CA LEU A 84 17.30 0.79 -1.45
C LEU A 84 17.41 2.03 -2.38
N PRO A 85 17.11 1.86 -3.69
CA PRO A 85 17.14 2.95 -4.64
C PRO A 85 16.33 4.17 -4.18
N ARG A 86 16.82 5.36 -4.54
CA ARG A 86 16.09 6.61 -4.31
C ARG A 86 14.81 6.62 -5.13
N VAL A 87 13.77 7.27 -4.59
CA VAL A 87 12.52 7.52 -5.33
C VAL A 87 12.72 8.48 -6.51
N ALA A 88 13.75 9.33 -6.43
CA ALA A 88 14.07 10.38 -7.41
C ALA A 88 15.56 10.38 -7.80
N ARG A 89 15.88 10.94 -8.96
CA ARG A 89 17.27 11.18 -9.41
C ARG A 89 17.86 12.49 -8.89
N GLU A 90 17.00 13.45 -8.55
CA GLU A 90 17.40 14.80 -8.14
C GLU A 90 16.85 15.13 -6.75
N ARG A 91 17.64 15.88 -5.97
CA ARG A 91 17.34 16.19 -4.56
C ARG A 91 16.12 17.10 -4.38
N ASP A 92 15.85 17.94 -5.36
CA ASP A 92 14.78 18.94 -5.36
C ASP A 92 13.44 18.41 -5.88
N HIS A 93 13.36 17.15 -6.31
CA HIS A 93 12.08 16.48 -6.57
C HIS A 93 11.14 16.68 -5.36
N PHE A 94 9.88 17.05 -5.62
CA PHE A 94 8.94 17.45 -4.56
C PHE A 94 8.81 16.45 -3.41
N GLU A 95 8.85 15.14 -3.67
CA GLU A 95 8.82 14.09 -2.64
C GLU A 95 10.11 14.05 -1.81
N CYS A 96 11.25 14.36 -2.40
CA CYS A 96 12.55 14.45 -1.70
C CYS A 96 12.71 15.75 -0.92
N ARG A 97 12.20 16.87 -1.44
CA ARG A 97 12.31 18.19 -0.79
C ARG A 97 11.65 18.23 0.59
N MET A 98 10.53 17.52 0.75
CA MET A 98 9.76 17.46 1.99
C MET A 98 10.07 16.22 2.84
N CYS A 99 11.05 15.40 2.43
CA CYS A 99 11.39 14.16 3.13
C CYS A 99 12.21 14.45 4.39
N ALA A 100 11.73 14.00 5.55
CA ALA A 100 12.43 14.11 6.83
C ALA A 100 13.83 13.44 6.84
N TYR A 101 14.06 12.49 5.92
CA TYR A 101 15.31 11.76 5.79
C TYR A 101 16.18 12.22 4.60
N ALA A 102 15.84 13.33 3.95
CA ALA A 102 16.53 13.80 2.74
C ALA A 102 18.04 13.94 2.95
N ASN A 103 18.49 14.56 4.06
CA ASN A 103 19.92 14.72 4.33
C ASN A 103 20.63 13.37 4.43
N ARG A 104 20.06 12.39 5.15
CA ARG A 104 20.62 11.04 5.21
C ARG A 104 20.65 10.38 3.83
N CYS A 105 19.55 10.47 3.08
CA CYS A 105 19.39 9.84 1.78
C CYS A 105 20.36 10.39 0.72
N TRP A 106 20.66 11.69 0.74
CA TRP A 106 21.50 12.37 -0.25
C TRP A 106 22.98 12.51 0.15
N ASN A 107 23.31 12.34 1.43
CA ASN A 107 24.70 12.37 1.91
C ASN A 107 25.40 11.01 1.86
N LEU A 108 24.63 9.93 1.70
CA LEU A 108 25.20 8.58 1.53
C LEU A 108 25.57 8.39 0.06
N ALA A 109 26.82 7.97 -0.19
CA ALA A 109 27.23 7.52 -1.52
C ALA A 109 26.33 6.33 -1.91
N GLN A 110 25.71 6.41 -3.09
CA GLN A 110 24.97 5.29 -3.68
C GLN A 110 25.87 4.47 -4.58
#